data_AF-A0A1T1C905-F1
#
_entry.id   AF-A0A1T1C905-F1
#
_cell.length_a   1.000
_cell.length_b   1.000
_cell.length_c   1.000
_cell.angle_alpha   90.00
_cell.angle_beta   90.00
_cell.angle_gamma   90.00
#
_symmetry.space_group_name_H-M   'P 1'
#
loop_
_entity.id
_entity.type
_entity.pdbx_description
1 polymer ?
#
loop_
_entity_poly.entity_id
_entity_poly.type
_entity_poly.pdbx_seq_one_letter_code
_entity_poly.pdbx_strand_id
1 'polypeptide(L)'
;MEMEKVSKEMNIFDDILNKLYRESEKNPKKTLQKIDSLFKANENEKDKYKSQIKENIADDLRMFKAELLYNIGEYEKSIEILKIGTSGHDEIGLVCNYVKLKKFDKAKRILDSIPNYTFNTFIYANFYESIGKKDEALKIYKTIQKDKGINHFVYYKLAVERINELQKQNPILLNSIYYETGRPDFEVCDADNENRTKVIELVRELPEVKDKFEKNAGIGIVEAPKDNDKNYYWVRFYEDNSLIFKTEYNFFIYQKTFEIKYFDKKNNKVLSLAEWRKTK
;
A
#
# COMPACT_ATOMS: atom_id res chain seq x y z
N MET A 1 -5.83 21.52 16.22
CA MET A 1 -5.77 20.61 17.40
C MET A 1 -4.32 20.17 17.66
N GLU A 2 -3.97 19.64 18.84
CA GLU A 2 -2.60 19.17 19.15
C GLU A 2 -2.08 18.09 18.19
N MET A 3 -2.95 17.16 17.78
CA MET A 3 -2.63 16.13 16.77
C MET A 3 -2.25 16.71 15.40
N GLU A 4 -2.83 17.83 14.97
CA GLU A 4 -2.47 18.48 13.70
C GLU A 4 -1.04 19.03 13.73
N LYS A 5 -0.56 19.48 14.90
CA LYS A 5 0.81 19.99 15.04
C LYS A 5 1.83 18.85 14.95
N VAL A 6 1.54 17.73 15.60
CA VAL A 6 2.38 16.52 15.50
C VAL A 6 2.39 15.99 14.06
N SER A 7 1.22 15.91 13.41
CA SER A 7 1.10 15.51 12.01
C SER A 7 1.89 16.44 11.07
N LYS A 8 1.89 17.75 11.33
CA LYS A 8 2.68 18.70 10.55
C LYS A 8 4.19 18.44 10.68
N GLU A 9 4.68 18.11 11.87
CA GLU A 9 6.10 17.74 12.06
C GLU A 9 6.46 16.43 11.34
N MET A 10 5.55 15.44 11.29
CA MET A 10 5.76 14.24 10.46
C MET A 10 5.83 14.58 8.98
N ASN A 11 4.92 15.40 8.45
CA ASN A 11 4.95 15.78 7.04
C ASN A 11 6.26 16.53 6.67
N ILE A 12 6.76 17.37 7.57
CA ILE A 12 8.06 18.04 7.40
C ILE A 12 9.20 17.00 7.35
N PHE A 13 9.15 15.97 8.19
CA PHE A 13 10.13 14.90 8.16
C PHE A 13 10.03 14.05 6.88
N ASP A 14 8.81 13.75 6.39
CA ASP A 14 8.62 13.03 5.13
C ASP A 14 9.24 13.78 3.95
N ASP A 15 9.13 15.11 3.91
CA ASP A 15 9.79 15.96 2.91
C ASP A 15 11.32 15.85 2.98
N ILE A 16 11.89 15.82 4.20
CA ILE A 16 13.32 15.60 4.43
C ILE A 16 13.72 14.22 3.92
N LEU A 17 12.97 13.18 4.29
CA LEU A 17 13.25 11.80 3.90
C LEU A 17 13.20 11.62 2.39
N ASN A 18 12.16 12.12 1.72
CA ASN A 18 12.04 12.16 0.26
C ASN A 18 13.24 12.85 -0.41
N LYS A 19 13.73 13.95 0.17
CA LYS A 19 14.94 14.63 -0.34
C LYS A 19 16.18 13.75 -0.18
N LEU A 20 16.35 13.07 0.95
CA LEU A 20 17.48 12.17 1.15
C LEU A 20 17.47 10.99 0.17
N TYR A 21 16.30 10.39 -0.11
CA TYR A 21 16.15 9.37 -1.16
C TYR A 21 16.66 9.88 -2.50
N ARG A 22 16.18 11.05 -2.96
CA ARG A 22 16.64 11.67 -4.23
C ARG A 22 18.14 11.99 -4.24
N GLU A 23 18.70 12.44 -3.13
CA GLU A 23 20.14 12.68 -3.02
C GLU A 23 20.97 11.39 -3.07
N SER A 24 20.43 10.29 -2.52
CA SER A 24 21.11 9.00 -2.45
C SER A 24 21.38 8.37 -3.82
N GLU A 25 20.51 8.64 -4.80
CA GLU A 25 20.69 8.19 -6.19
C GLU A 25 21.98 8.71 -6.82
N LYS A 26 22.44 9.89 -6.39
CA LYS A 26 23.65 10.55 -6.92
C LYS A 26 24.85 10.42 -6.00
N ASN A 27 24.64 10.46 -4.68
CA ASN A 27 25.70 10.55 -3.69
C ASN A 27 25.43 9.67 -2.44
N PRO A 28 25.34 8.33 -2.60
CA PRO A 28 24.87 7.45 -1.53
C PRO A 28 25.73 7.52 -0.26
N LYS A 29 27.06 7.56 -0.39
CA LYS A 29 27.99 7.68 0.76
C LYS A 29 27.80 8.98 1.54
N LYS A 30 27.55 10.09 0.84
CA LYS A 30 27.30 11.39 1.48
C LYS A 30 25.93 11.38 2.17
N THR A 31 24.94 10.73 1.57
CA THR A 31 23.62 10.57 2.19
C THR A 31 23.70 9.74 3.47
N LEU A 32 24.48 8.65 3.51
CA LEU A 32 24.74 7.90 4.75
C LEU A 32 25.26 8.79 5.89
N GLN A 33 26.21 9.68 5.61
CA GLN A 33 26.74 10.63 6.61
C GLN A 33 25.67 11.62 7.10
N LYS A 34 24.76 12.04 6.21
CA LYS A 34 23.64 12.90 6.57
C LYS A 34 22.64 12.18 7.47
N ILE A 35 22.33 10.92 7.15
CA ILE A 35 21.46 10.08 7.98
C ILE A 35 22.05 9.95 9.39
N ASP A 36 23.35 9.65 9.51
CA ASP A 36 24.02 9.56 10.81
C ASP A 36 23.99 10.88 11.61
N SER A 37 24.10 12.02 10.92
CA SER A 37 23.98 13.34 11.54
C SER A 37 22.55 13.60 12.03
N LEU A 38 21.53 13.21 11.25
CA LEU A 38 20.13 13.35 11.60
C LEU A 38 19.74 12.46 12.78
N PHE A 39 20.26 11.23 12.85
CA PHE A 39 20.09 10.37 14.01
C PHE A 39 20.53 11.04 15.30
N LYS A 40 21.76 11.58 15.32
CA LYS A 40 22.31 12.28 16.50
C LYS A 40 21.51 13.53 16.86
N ALA A 41 21.03 14.26 15.86
CA ALA A 41 20.18 15.43 16.11
C ALA A 41 18.84 15.00 16.73
N ASN A 42 18.21 13.97 16.18
CA ASN A 42 16.94 13.42 16.67
C ASN A 42 17.08 12.91 18.11
N GLU A 43 18.12 12.15 18.45
CA GLU A 43 18.39 11.69 19.82
C GLU A 43 18.35 12.83 20.86
N ASN A 44 18.84 14.01 20.49
CA ASN A 44 18.90 15.19 21.36
C ASN A 44 17.69 16.13 21.26
N GLU A 45 16.68 15.81 20.44
CA GLU A 45 15.49 16.64 20.25
C GLU A 45 14.63 16.71 21.52
N LYS A 46 14.18 17.92 21.85
CA LYS A 46 13.41 18.27 23.08
C LYS A 46 12.18 19.12 22.79
N ASP A 47 11.95 19.57 21.56
CA ASP A 47 10.75 20.29 21.17
C ASP A 47 9.49 19.46 21.50
N LYS A 48 8.43 20.13 21.98
CA LYS A 48 7.22 19.47 22.48
C LYS A 48 6.59 18.54 21.44
N TYR A 49 6.55 18.93 20.16
CA TYR A 49 5.86 18.16 19.12
C TYR A 49 6.81 17.19 18.43
N LYS A 50 8.04 17.62 18.14
CA LYS A 50 9.04 16.72 17.52
C LYS A 50 9.44 15.58 18.45
N SER A 51 9.49 15.83 19.76
CA SER A 51 9.83 14.78 20.74
C SER A 51 8.84 13.60 20.74
N GLN A 52 7.59 13.84 20.34
CA GLN A 52 6.55 12.81 20.26
C GLN A 52 6.73 11.87 19.07
N ILE A 53 7.52 12.26 18.06
CA ILE A 53 7.73 11.48 16.82
C ILE A 53 9.16 10.98 16.68
N LYS A 54 9.98 11.10 17.73
CA LYS A 54 11.41 10.73 17.69
C LYS A 54 11.61 9.28 17.31
N GLU A 55 10.79 8.38 17.83
CA GLU A 55 10.89 6.95 17.57
C GLU A 55 10.56 6.64 16.11
N ASN A 56 9.51 7.26 15.54
CA ASN A 56 9.18 7.15 14.12
C ASN A 56 10.34 7.63 13.24
N ILE A 57 10.86 8.83 13.52
CA ILE A 57 12.02 9.40 12.78
C ILE A 57 13.23 8.46 12.87
N ALA A 58 13.51 7.92 14.06
CA ALA A 58 14.65 7.03 14.26
C ALA A 58 14.48 5.74 13.46
N ASP A 59 13.28 5.15 13.44
CA ASP A 59 13.02 3.93 12.69
C ASP A 59 13.06 4.15 11.17
N ASP A 60 12.45 5.22 10.67
CA ASP A 60 12.46 5.56 9.24
C ASP A 60 13.89 5.83 8.73
N LEU A 61 14.69 6.57 9.50
CA LEU A 61 16.11 6.78 9.19
C LEU A 61 16.90 5.47 9.24
N ARG A 62 16.55 4.54 10.14
CA ARG A 62 17.22 3.23 10.29
C ARG A 62 16.94 2.37 9.08
N MET A 63 15.66 2.25 8.72
CA MET A 63 15.20 1.49 7.56
C MET A 63 15.82 2.04 6.27
N PHE A 64 15.78 3.36 6.07
CA PHE A 64 16.39 3.97 4.90
C PHE A 64 17.91 3.75 4.84
N LYS A 65 18.60 3.81 5.98
CA LYS A 65 20.04 3.48 6.04
C LYS A 65 20.31 2.04 5.62
N ALA A 66 19.49 1.09 6.08
CA ALA A 66 19.61 -0.32 5.69
C ALA A 66 19.35 -0.54 4.20
N GLU A 67 18.31 0.09 3.65
CA GLU A 67 17.99 0.06 2.21
C GLU A 67 19.13 0.64 1.37
N LEU A 68 19.67 1.79 1.78
CA LEU A 68 20.76 2.44 1.06
C LEU A 68 22.03 1.58 1.07
N LEU A 69 22.36 0.94 2.19
CA LEU A 69 23.48 0.00 2.28
C LEU A 69 23.28 -1.21 1.36
N TYR A 70 22.06 -1.76 1.32
CA TYR A 70 21.71 -2.83 0.38
C TYR A 70 21.92 -2.39 -1.08
N ASN A 71 21.44 -1.21 -1.45
CA ASN A 71 21.53 -0.68 -2.81
C ASN A 71 22.98 -0.46 -3.29
N ILE A 72 23.91 -0.15 -2.38
CA ILE A 72 25.34 -0.01 -2.72
C ILE A 72 26.16 -1.30 -2.55
N GLY A 73 25.51 -2.43 -2.25
CA GLY A 73 26.17 -3.74 -2.13
C GLY A 73 26.84 -4.01 -0.79
N GLU A 74 26.58 -3.18 0.24
CA GLU A 74 27.11 -3.33 1.60
C GLU A 74 26.16 -4.20 2.45
N TYR A 75 25.89 -5.42 1.96
CA TYR A 75 24.81 -6.28 2.45
C TYR A 75 24.98 -6.69 3.91
N GLU A 76 26.19 -7.03 4.34
CA GLU A 76 26.47 -7.37 5.74
C GLU A 76 26.16 -6.20 6.68
N LYS A 77 26.50 -4.97 6.29
CA LYS A 77 26.19 -3.77 7.09
C LYS A 77 24.69 -3.50 7.14
N SER A 78 23.99 -3.70 6.03
CA SER A 78 22.52 -3.63 5.97
C SER A 78 21.89 -4.62 6.95
N ILE A 79 22.35 -5.88 6.94
CA ILE A 79 21.88 -6.94 7.86
C ILE A 79 22.06 -6.55 9.33
N GLU A 80 23.21 -5.99 9.71
CA GLU A 80 23.44 -5.60 11.11
C GLU A 80 22.47 -4.53 11.60
N ILE A 81 22.03 -3.62 10.72
CA ILE A 81 21.01 -2.62 11.05
C ILE A 81 19.62 -3.25 11.20
N LEU A 82 19.27 -4.17 10.31
CA LEU A 82 17.94 -4.79 10.27
C LEU A 82 17.70 -5.75 11.44
N LYS A 83 18.73 -6.45 11.91
CA LYS A 83 18.63 -7.36 13.08
C LYS A 83 18.22 -6.68 14.39
N ILE A 84 18.41 -5.37 14.49
CA ILE A 84 18.09 -4.58 15.68
C ILE A 84 16.59 -4.23 15.72
N GLY A 85 15.96 -4.17 14.54
CA GLY A 85 14.56 -3.77 14.39
C GLY A 85 13.56 -4.79 14.94
N THR A 86 12.31 -4.36 15.04
CA THR A 86 11.18 -5.20 15.51
C THR A 86 9.98 -5.15 14.57
N SER A 87 10.15 -4.55 13.38
CA SER A 87 9.09 -4.37 12.40
C SER A 87 9.06 -5.53 11.41
N GLY A 88 7.86 -5.89 10.90
CA GLY A 88 7.67 -6.89 9.85
C GLY A 88 8.40 -6.61 8.52
N HIS A 89 8.85 -5.36 8.33
CA HIS A 89 9.60 -4.93 7.15
C HIS A 89 11.09 -5.28 7.26
N ASP A 90 11.60 -5.44 8.49
CA ASP A 90 12.98 -5.80 8.74
C ASP A 90 13.29 -7.21 8.21
N GLU A 91 12.37 -8.16 8.38
CA GLU A 91 12.52 -9.53 7.90
C GLU A 91 12.64 -9.58 6.37
N ILE A 92 11.87 -8.76 5.65
CA ILE A 92 11.92 -8.70 4.18
C ILE A 92 13.27 -8.14 3.73
N GLY A 93 13.75 -7.06 4.36
CA GLY A 93 15.09 -6.54 4.11
C GLY A 93 16.19 -7.58 4.36
N LEU A 94 16.06 -8.38 5.43
CA LEU A 94 16.99 -9.48 5.73
C LEU A 94 16.95 -10.56 4.63
N VAL A 95 15.75 -10.95 4.18
CA VAL A 95 15.57 -11.90 3.08
C VAL A 95 16.26 -11.42 1.81
N CYS A 96 16.05 -10.16 1.42
CA CYS A 96 16.70 -9.56 0.24
C CYS A 96 18.23 -9.62 0.33
N ASN A 97 18.80 -9.21 1.47
CA ASN A 97 20.24 -9.26 1.70
C ASN A 97 20.78 -10.70 1.64
N TYR A 98 20.11 -11.66 2.30
CA TYR A 98 20.56 -13.05 2.27
C TYR A 98 20.48 -13.68 0.89
N VAL A 99 19.51 -13.31 0.05
CA VAL A 99 19.46 -13.74 -1.35
C VAL A 99 20.65 -13.20 -2.15
N LYS A 100 21.00 -11.90 -1.99
CA LYS A 100 22.20 -11.32 -2.64
C LYS A 100 23.48 -12.04 -2.22
N LEU A 101 23.56 -12.46 -0.96
CA LEU A 101 24.67 -13.25 -0.41
C LEU A 101 24.59 -14.76 -0.72
N LYS A 102 23.60 -15.20 -1.52
CA LYS A 102 23.34 -16.60 -1.87
C LYS A 102 23.13 -17.53 -0.65
N LYS A 103 22.70 -16.97 0.49
CA LYS A 103 22.37 -17.69 1.73
C LYS A 103 20.89 -18.09 1.74
N PHE A 104 20.48 -18.87 0.73
CA PHE A 104 19.06 -19.15 0.45
C PHE A 104 18.33 -19.86 1.58
N ASP A 105 18.98 -20.78 2.30
CA ASP A 105 18.37 -21.47 3.44
C ASP A 105 18.07 -20.54 4.63
N LYS A 106 18.87 -19.47 4.79
CA LYS A 106 18.59 -18.44 5.80
C LYS A 106 17.45 -17.56 5.35
N ALA A 107 17.49 -17.09 4.10
CA ALA A 107 16.41 -16.30 3.51
C ALA A 107 15.06 -17.03 3.59
N LYS A 108 15.02 -18.32 3.19
CA LYS A 108 13.78 -19.10 3.21
C LYS A 108 13.18 -19.26 4.61
N ARG A 109 14.01 -19.55 5.62
CA ARG A 109 13.55 -19.69 7.01
C ARG A 109 12.90 -18.43 7.55
N ILE A 110 13.48 -17.26 7.23
CA ILE A 110 12.91 -15.97 7.63
C ILE A 110 11.61 -15.72 6.86
N LEU A 111 11.61 -15.95 5.55
CA LEU A 111 10.43 -15.77 4.72
C LEU A 111 9.25 -16.64 5.18
N ASP A 112 9.55 -17.87 5.64
CA ASP A 112 8.57 -18.82 6.20
C ASP A 112 7.99 -18.40 7.56
N SER A 113 8.66 -17.52 8.30
CA SER A 113 8.11 -16.98 9.55
C SER A 113 7.21 -15.77 9.36
N ILE A 114 7.20 -15.15 8.19
CA ILE A 114 6.39 -13.96 7.92
C ILE A 114 4.96 -14.39 7.57
N PRO A 115 3.91 -13.82 8.22
CA PRO A 115 2.52 -14.14 7.89
C PRO A 115 2.19 -13.90 6.41
N ASN A 116 1.34 -14.74 5.84
CA ASN A 116 1.03 -14.65 4.42
C ASN A 116 0.02 -13.53 4.12
N TYR A 117 0.53 -12.42 3.58
CA TYR A 117 -0.25 -11.33 2.98
C TYR A 117 0.06 -11.21 1.49
N THR A 118 -0.73 -10.46 0.73
CA THR A 118 -0.57 -10.31 -0.73
C THR A 118 0.82 -9.84 -1.14
N PHE A 119 1.37 -8.84 -0.44
CA PHE A 119 2.74 -8.38 -0.63
C PHE A 119 3.75 -9.53 -0.41
N ASN A 120 3.62 -10.28 0.68
CA ASN A 120 4.49 -11.41 0.97
C ASN A 120 4.36 -12.52 -0.09
N THR A 121 3.17 -12.78 -0.63
CA THR A 121 2.98 -13.74 -1.74
C THR A 121 3.80 -13.35 -2.98
N PHE A 122 3.88 -12.05 -3.30
CA PHE A 122 4.76 -11.57 -4.38
C PHE A 122 6.24 -11.79 -4.07
N ILE A 123 6.66 -11.52 -2.83
CA ILE A 123 8.03 -11.78 -2.35
C ILE A 123 8.41 -13.26 -2.43
N TYR A 124 7.49 -14.18 -2.10
CA TYR A 124 7.68 -15.62 -2.27
C TYR A 124 7.94 -16.01 -3.73
N ALA A 125 7.18 -15.44 -4.67
CA ALA A 125 7.40 -15.69 -6.08
C ALA A 125 8.78 -15.20 -6.54
N ASN A 126 9.16 -13.97 -6.14
CA ASN A 126 10.51 -13.43 -6.40
C ASN A 126 11.61 -14.34 -5.81
N PHE A 127 11.43 -14.85 -4.59
CA PHE A 127 12.40 -15.76 -3.96
C PHE A 127 12.62 -17.01 -4.80
N TYR A 128 11.54 -17.73 -5.16
CA TYR A 128 11.64 -18.92 -5.98
C TYR A 128 12.28 -18.64 -7.34
N GLU A 129 11.92 -17.51 -7.95
CA GLU A 129 12.50 -17.08 -9.21
C GLU A 129 14.01 -16.85 -9.08
N SER A 130 14.43 -16.16 -8.01
CA SER A 130 15.83 -15.80 -7.74
C SER A 130 16.76 -16.99 -7.52
N ILE A 131 16.20 -18.14 -7.12
CA ILE A 131 16.94 -19.39 -6.94
C ILE A 131 16.78 -20.36 -8.12
N GLY A 132 16.24 -19.90 -9.26
CA GLY A 132 16.10 -20.69 -10.47
C GLY A 132 14.85 -21.57 -10.54
N LYS A 133 13.96 -21.50 -9.54
CA LYS A 133 12.71 -22.28 -9.48
C LYS A 133 11.57 -21.56 -10.23
N LYS A 134 11.73 -21.53 -11.56
CA LYS A 134 10.86 -20.80 -12.50
C LYS A 134 9.39 -21.24 -12.38
N ASP A 135 9.12 -22.54 -12.36
CA ASP A 135 7.75 -23.06 -12.43
C ASP A 135 6.98 -22.78 -11.14
N GLU A 136 7.65 -22.88 -9.99
CA GLU A 136 7.10 -22.49 -8.69
C GLU A 136 6.80 -20.99 -8.63
N ALA A 137 7.73 -20.14 -9.09
CA ALA A 137 7.51 -18.70 -9.17
C ALA A 137 6.31 -18.36 -10.06
N LEU A 138 6.25 -18.95 -11.26
CA LEU A 138 5.17 -18.72 -12.22
C LEU A 138 3.79 -19.15 -11.67
N LYS A 139 3.74 -20.26 -10.93
CA LYS A 139 2.52 -20.71 -10.24
C LYS A 139 2.02 -19.65 -9.26
N ILE A 140 2.91 -19.07 -8.46
CA ILE A 140 2.54 -18.07 -7.45
C ILE A 140 2.11 -16.76 -8.12
N TYR A 141 2.85 -16.25 -9.12
CA TYR A 141 2.44 -15.03 -9.83
C TYR A 141 1.06 -15.18 -10.48
N LYS A 142 0.74 -16.34 -11.07
CA LYS A 142 -0.58 -16.61 -11.63
C LYS A 142 -1.69 -16.63 -10.57
N THR A 143 -1.39 -16.98 -9.32
CA THR A 143 -2.35 -16.84 -8.21
C THR A 143 -2.64 -15.37 -7.94
N ILE A 144 -1.60 -14.52 -7.89
CA ILE A 144 -1.74 -13.07 -7.73
C ILE A 144 -2.59 -12.47 -8.87
N GLN A 145 -2.29 -12.83 -10.13
CA GLN A 145 -3.02 -12.32 -11.30
C GLN A 145 -4.52 -12.66 -11.30
N LYS A 146 -4.91 -13.78 -10.67
CA LYS A 146 -6.31 -14.21 -10.57
C LYS A 146 -7.11 -13.41 -9.55
N ASP A 147 -6.45 -12.86 -8.53
CA ASP A 147 -7.10 -12.01 -7.55
C ASP A 147 -7.25 -10.59 -8.11
N LYS A 148 -8.46 -10.27 -8.58
CA LYS A 148 -8.76 -8.94 -9.14
C LYS A 148 -8.95 -7.87 -8.07
N GLY A 149 -9.21 -8.24 -6.82
CA GLY A 149 -9.41 -7.29 -5.72
C GLY A 149 -8.14 -6.53 -5.34
N ILE A 150 -6.98 -6.99 -5.79
CA ILE A 150 -5.67 -6.42 -5.49
C ILE A 150 -5.01 -5.75 -6.71
N ASN A 151 -5.73 -5.60 -7.83
CA ASN A 151 -5.16 -5.11 -9.10
C ASN A 151 -4.64 -3.66 -9.03
N HIS A 152 -5.11 -2.89 -8.05
CA HIS A 152 -4.73 -1.50 -7.80
C HIS A 152 -3.37 -1.39 -7.10
N PHE A 153 -2.84 -2.47 -6.54
CA PHE A 153 -1.52 -2.47 -5.92
C PHE A 153 -0.39 -2.66 -6.94
N VAL A 154 0.76 -2.05 -6.67
CA VAL A 154 1.95 -2.11 -7.54
C VAL A 154 2.43 -3.55 -7.77
N TYR A 155 2.36 -4.40 -6.74
CA TYR A 155 2.82 -5.79 -6.80
C TYR A 155 1.97 -6.67 -7.74
N TYR A 156 0.70 -6.33 -7.97
CA TYR A 156 -0.10 -7.02 -8.99
C TYR A 156 0.44 -6.73 -10.39
N LYS A 157 0.72 -5.44 -10.69
CA LYS A 157 1.29 -5.03 -11.99
C LYS A 157 2.65 -5.70 -12.22
N LEU A 158 3.52 -5.66 -11.21
CA LEU A 158 4.82 -6.34 -11.24
C LEU A 158 4.69 -7.85 -11.44
N ALA A 159 3.74 -8.52 -10.79
CA ALA A 159 3.50 -9.95 -10.98
C ALA A 159 3.10 -10.27 -12.43
N VAL A 160 2.22 -9.46 -13.04
CA VAL A 160 1.81 -9.63 -14.44
C VAL A 160 3.00 -9.46 -15.38
N GLU A 161 3.86 -8.47 -15.14
CA GLU A 161 5.10 -8.28 -15.91
C GLU A 161 6.03 -9.50 -15.80
N ARG A 162 6.22 -10.04 -14.58
CA ARG A 162 7.01 -11.26 -14.37
C ARG A 162 6.42 -12.46 -15.11
N ILE A 163 5.09 -12.65 -15.12
CA ILE A 163 4.44 -13.73 -15.88
C ILE A 163 4.83 -13.64 -17.36
N ASN A 164 4.71 -12.44 -17.95
CA ASN A 164 5.03 -12.20 -19.35
C ASN A 164 6.51 -12.48 -19.65
N GLU A 165 7.43 -12.08 -18.76
CA GLU A 165 8.85 -12.40 -18.90
C GLU A 165 9.13 -13.91 -18.83
N LEU A 166 8.59 -14.59 -17.80
CA LEU A 166 8.83 -16.02 -17.59
C LEU A 166 8.22 -16.91 -18.68
N GLN A 167 7.24 -16.41 -19.45
CA GLN A 167 6.65 -17.14 -20.57
C GLN A 167 7.41 -17.00 -21.89
N LYS A 168 8.44 -16.14 -21.96
CA LYS A 168 9.32 -16.05 -23.14
C LYS A 168 10.09 -17.35 -23.36
N GLN A 169 10.53 -17.57 -24.60
CA GLN A 169 11.37 -18.73 -24.96
C GLN A 169 12.68 -18.74 -24.15
N ASN A 170 13.30 -17.57 -23.97
CA ASN A 170 14.52 -17.38 -23.19
C ASN A 170 14.25 -16.34 -22.08
N PRO A 171 13.66 -16.74 -20.95
CA PRO A 171 13.31 -15.81 -19.88
C PRO A 171 14.55 -15.37 -19.11
N ILE A 172 14.57 -14.09 -18.72
CA ILE A 172 15.56 -13.54 -17.79
C ILE A 172 14.99 -13.65 -16.38
N LEU A 173 15.60 -14.54 -15.57
CA LEU A 173 15.22 -14.70 -14.16
C LEU A 173 15.75 -13.54 -13.32
N LEU A 174 14.99 -13.21 -12.29
CA LEU A 174 15.45 -12.31 -11.23
C LEU A 174 16.72 -12.86 -10.56
N ASN A 175 17.59 -11.96 -10.12
CA ASN A 175 18.74 -12.28 -9.28
C ASN A 175 18.62 -11.67 -7.87
N SER A 176 17.44 -11.13 -7.56
CA SER A 176 17.09 -10.52 -6.29
C SER A 176 15.59 -10.52 -6.07
N ILE A 177 15.23 -10.23 -4.85
CA ILE A 177 13.85 -10.02 -4.42
C ILE A 177 13.58 -8.52 -4.39
N TYR A 178 12.33 -8.15 -4.67
CA TYR A 178 11.85 -6.79 -4.46
C TYR A 178 12.08 -6.33 -3.01
N TYR A 179 12.91 -5.30 -2.85
CA TYR A 179 13.14 -4.64 -1.57
C TYR A 179 12.13 -3.50 -1.46
N GLU A 180 11.23 -3.57 -0.47
CA GLU A 180 10.24 -2.51 -0.24
C GLU A 180 10.94 -1.21 0.17
N THR A 181 10.62 -0.12 -0.52
CA THR A 181 11.23 1.17 -0.23
C THR A 181 10.45 1.87 0.88
N GLY A 182 11.17 2.44 1.85
CA GLY A 182 10.56 3.28 2.90
C GLY A 182 10.35 4.73 2.45
N ARG A 183 10.28 4.99 1.14
CA ARG A 183 10.19 6.33 0.56
C ARG A 183 8.75 6.86 0.67
N PRO A 184 8.49 7.97 1.39
CA PRO A 184 7.13 8.44 1.65
C PRO A 184 6.30 8.77 0.39
N ASP A 185 6.93 9.28 -0.67
CA ASP A 185 6.25 9.59 -1.94
C ASP A 185 6.14 8.38 -2.90
N PHE A 186 6.50 7.17 -2.47
CA PHE A 186 6.39 5.96 -3.29
C PHE A 186 4.94 5.43 -3.30
N GLU A 187 4.35 5.39 -4.49
CA GLU A 187 2.97 4.93 -4.66
C GLU A 187 2.89 3.39 -4.68
N VAL A 188 2.53 2.79 -3.54
CA VAL A 188 2.36 1.33 -3.39
C VAL A 188 1.03 0.86 -4.01
N CYS A 189 0.05 1.75 -4.11
CA CYS A 189 -1.24 1.47 -4.72
C CYS A 189 -1.74 2.69 -5.48
N ASP A 190 -2.36 2.47 -6.64
CA ASP A 190 -3.03 3.50 -7.42
C ASP A 190 -4.28 3.97 -6.67
N ALA A 191 -4.05 4.89 -5.75
CA ALA A 191 -5.02 5.31 -4.76
C ALA A 191 -6.08 6.21 -5.41
N ASP A 192 -7.26 5.65 -5.64
CA ASP A 192 -8.43 6.40 -6.12
C ASP A 192 -9.09 7.24 -5.00
N ASN A 193 -8.29 7.69 -4.03
CA ASN A 193 -8.78 8.25 -2.78
C ASN A 193 -9.55 9.55 -2.99
N GLU A 194 -9.10 10.42 -3.90
CA GLU A 194 -9.79 11.66 -4.22
C GLU A 194 -11.21 11.40 -4.76
N ASN A 195 -11.35 10.49 -5.73
CA ASN A 195 -12.65 10.15 -6.29
C ASN A 195 -13.52 9.40 -5.28
N ARG A 196 -12.94 8.49 -4.47
CA ARG A 196 -13.65 7.76 -3.41
C ARG A 196 -14.20 8.72 -2.35
N THR A 197 -13.40 9.70 -1.91
CA THR A 197 -13.84 10.76 -0.99
C THR A 197 -14.99 11.54 -1.61
N LYS A 198 -14.83 12.02 -2.84
CA LYS A 198 -15.89 12.75 -3.56
C LYS A 198 -17.17 11.92 -3.73
N VAL A 199 -17.06 10.63 -4.02
CA VAL A 199 -18.18 9.68 -4.10
C VAL A 199 -18.92 9.60 -2.76
N ILE A 200 -18.19 9.47 -1.66
CA ILE A 200 -18.78 9.39 -0.31
C ILE A 200 -19.48 10.70 0.04
N GLU A 201 -18.85 11.85 -0.22
CA GLU A 201 -19.43 13.18 0.02
C GLU A 201 -20.70 13.41 -0.79
N LEU A 202 -20.71 13.04 -2.07
CA LEU A 202 -21.88 13.15 -2.93
C LEU A 202 -23.08 12.35 -2.41
N VAL A 203 -22.86 11.13 -1.93
CA VAL A 203 -23.92 10.32 -1.32
C VAL A 203 -24.36 10.92 0.01
N ARG A 204 -23.43 11.42 0.82
CA ARG A 204 -23.72 12.06 2.11
C ARG A 204 -24.61 13.29 1.97
N GLU A 205 -24.45 14.08 0.90
CA GLU A 205 -25.23 15.29 0.64
C GLU A 205 -26.62 15.01 0.01
N LEU A 206 -26.95 13.77 -0.35
CA LEU A 206 -28.29 13.43 -0.85
C LEU A 206 -29.34 13.68 0.25
N PRO A 207 -30.47 14.33 -0.03
CA PRO A 207 -31.51 14.59 0.97
C PRO A 207 -31.99 13.32 1.69
N GLU A 208 -32.17 12.23 0.94
CA GLU A 208 -32.56 10.92 1.47
C GLU A 208 -31.51 10.24 2.38
N VAL A 209 -30.27 10.72 2.40
CA VAL A 209 -29.14 10.19 3.18
C VAL A 209 -28.74 11.13 4.31
N LYS A 210 -28.63 12.43 4.03
CA LYS A 210 -28.09 13.45 4.95
C LYS A 210 -28.76 13.43 6.32
N ASP A 211 -30.09 13.37 6.34
CA ASP A 211 -30.88 13.36 7.58
C ASP A 211 -30.69 12.09 8.42
N LYS A 212 -30.28 10.98 7.79
CA LYS A 212 -30.07 9.67 8.42
C LYS A 212 -28.60 9.45 8.81
N PHE A 213 -27.67 10.07 8.08
CA PHE A 213 -26.23 9.96 8.33
C PHE A 213 -25.84 10.43 9.73
N GLU A 214 -26.56 11.40 10.29
CA GLU A 214 -26.32 11.93 11.64
C GLU A 214 -26.77 10.99 12.79
N LYS A 215 -27.40 9.84 12.47
CA LYS A 215 -28.08 8.97 13.45
C LYS A 215 -27.69 7.49 13.35
N ASN A 216 -26.38 7.20 13.27
CA ASN A 216 -25.81 5.85 13.14
C ASN A 216 -26.03 5.23 11.75
N ALA A 217 -25.53 5.88 10.70
CA ALA A 217 -25.50 5.30 9.36
C ALA A 217 -24.13 5.45 8.72
N GLY A 218 -23.84 4.61 7.73
CA GLY A 218 -22.57 4.58 7.03
C GLY A 218 -22.71 4.51 5.52
N ILE A 219 -21.63 4.87 4.84
CA ILE A 219 -21.50 4.79 3.39
C ILE A 219 -20.32 3.86 3.09
N GLY A 220 -20.56 2.83 2.29
CA GLY A 220 -19.54 1.87 1.88
C GLY A 220 -19.48 1.74 0.36
N ILE A 221 -18.28 1.83 -0.20
CA ILE A 221 -18.03 1.50 -1.61
C ILE A 221 -17.83 -0.02 -1.70
N VAL A 222 -18.71 -0.69 -2.44
CA VAL A 222 -18.71 -2.14 -2.63
C VAL A 222 -17.81 -2.54 -3.79
N GLU A 223 -17.89 -1.80 -4.89
CA GLU A 223 -17.05 -1.97 -6.07
C GLU A 223 -16.66 -0.59 -6.58
N ALA A 224 -15.38 -0.37 -6.90
CA ALA A 224 -14.94 0.78 -7.68
C ALA A 224 -14.76 0.38 -9.17
N PRO A 225 -14.74 1.35 -10.09
CA PRO A 225 -14.40 1.13 -11.51
C PRO A 225 -13.16 0.24 -11.73
N LYS A 226 -12.15 0.43 -10.88
CA LYS A 226 -10.90 -0.33 -10.89
C LYS A 226 -11.08 -1.80 -10.53
N ASP A 227 -12.07 -2.14 -9.69
CA ASP A 227 -12.27 -3.50 -9.18
C ASP A 227 -13.16 -4.33 -10.12
N ASN A 228 -14.02 -3.68 -10.90
CA ASN A 228 -15.09 -4.33 -11.65
C ASN A 228 -15.04 -4.15 -13.17
N ASP A 229 -14.03 -3.45 -13.70
CA ASP A 229 -13.90 -3.07 -15.11
C ASP A 229 -15.12 -2.27 -15.66
N LYS A 230 -15.88 -1.62 -14.79
CA LYS A 230 -17.04 -0.77 -15.14
C LYS A 230 -16.67 0.69 -14.98
N ASN A 231 -17.53 1.57 -15.48
CA ASN A 231 -17.34 3.02 -15.40
C ASN A 231 -18.05 3.68 -14.19
N TYR A 232 -18.41 2.89 -13.16
CA TYR A 232 -19.16 3.38 -12.00
C TYR A 232 -18.67 2.74 -10.69
N TYR A 233 -18.86 3.48 -9.59
CA TYR A 233 -18.78 2.99 -8.22
C TYR A 233 -20.13 2.41 -7.81
N TRP A 234 -20.13 1.23 -7.22
CA TRP A 234 -21.30 0.71 -6.49
C TRP A 234 -21.17 1.10 -5.03
N VAL A 235 -22.07 1.95 -4.56
CA VAL A 235 -22.07 2.51 -3.22
C VAL A 235 -23.31 2.06 -2.46
N ARG A 236 -23.14 1.71 -1.19
CA ARG A 236 -24.22 1.39 -0.27
C ARG A 236 -24.32 2.44 0.81
N PHE A 237 -25.53 2.89 1.06
CA PHE A 237 -25.89 3.56 2.30
C PHE A 237 -26.59 2.54 3.21
N TYR A 238 -26.12 2.41 4.44
CA TYR A 238 -26.65 1.47 5.42
C TYR A 238 -26.90 2.17 6.75
N GLU A 239 -27.99 1.79 7.43
CA GLU A 239 -28.23 2.17 8.82
C GLU A 239 -27.67 1.08 9.74
N ASP A 240 -27.00 1.52 10.80
CA ASP A 240 -26.48 0.66 11.85
C ASP A 240 -27.59 0.40 12.88
N ASN A 241 -28.11 -0.82 12.85
CA ASN A 241 -29.07 -1.31 13.83
C ASN A 241 -28.37 -2.32 14.74
N SER A 242 -27.32 -1.86 15.45
CA SER A 242 -26.60 -2.44 16.61
C SER A 242 -26.15 -3.92 16.59
N LEU A 243 -26.54 -4.71 15.59
CA LEU A 243 -26.22 -6.13 15.40
C LEU A 243 -26.12 -6.53 13.92
N ILE A 244 -26.76 -5.79 12.99
CA ILE A 244 -26.70 -6.05 11.54
C ILE A 244 -26.74 -4.73 10.77
N PHE A 245 -25.79 -4.52 9.85
CA PHE A 245 -25.84 -3.42 8.90
C PHE A 245 -26.96 -3.67 7.86
N LYS A 246 -28.05 -2.93 7.95
CA LYS A 246 -29.13 -3.03 6.95
C LYS A 246 -28.85 -2.04 5.83
N THR A 247 -28.58 -2.54 4.63
CA THR A 247 -28.44 -1.69 3.44
C THR A 247 -29.80 -1.10 3.10
N GLU A 248 -29.89 0.23 3.16
CA GLU A 248 -31.12 0.97 2.85
C GLU A 248 -31.15 1.38 1.37
N TYR A 249 -30.03 1.88 0.84
CA TYR A 249 -29.94 2.30 -0.56
C TYR A 249 -28.69 1.75 -1.25
N ASN A 250 -28.85 1.44 -2.53
CA ASN A 250 -27.73 1.12 -3.43
C ASN A 250 -27.69 2.21 -4.50
N PHE A 251 -26.51 2.79 -4.71
CA PHE A 251 -26.27 3.80 -5.73
C PHE A 251 -25.18 3.33 -6.68
N PHE A 252 -25.34 3.67 -7.96
CA PHE A 252 -24.25 3.68 -8.93
C PHE A 252 -23.84 5.13 -9.17
N ILE A 253 -22.54 5.41 -9.07
CA ILE A 253 -21.98 6.74 -9.31
C ILE A 253 -20.99 6.65 -10.44
N TYR A 254 -21.28 7.28 -11.58
CA TYR A 254 -20.45 7.18 -12.77
C TYR A 254 -19.18 8.01 -12.63
N GLN A 255 -18.01 7.39 -12.80
CA GLN A 255 -16.72 7.99 -12.45
C GLN A 255 -16.42 9.31 -13.18
N LYS A 256 -16.81 9.43 -14.45
CA LYS A 256 -16.49 10.62 -15.27
C LYS A 256 -17.39 11.82 -14.98
N THR A 257 -18.67 11.56 -14.72
CA THR A 257 -19.70 12.61 -14.59
C THR A 257 -20.09 12.85 -13.13
N PHE A 258 -19.77 11.92 -12.25
CA PHE A 258 -20.32 11.79 -10.90
C PHE A 258 -21.86 11.76 -10.87
N GLU A 259 -22.49 11.34 -11.97
CA GLU A 259 -23.93 11.12 -12.02
C GLU A 259 -24.30 9.99 -11.06
N ILE A 260 -25.28 10.26 -10.19
CA ILE A 260 -25.79 9.30 -9.22
C ILE A 260 -27.08 8.68 -9.76
N LYS A 261 -27.14 7.35 -9.76
CA LYS A 261 -28.34 6.57 -10.08
C LYS A 261 -28.67 5.62 -8.94
N TYR A 262 -29.96 5.41 -8.68
CA TYR A 262 -30.42 4.40 -7.75
C TYR A 262 -30.37 3.02 -8.40
N PHE A 263 -29.81 2.04 -7.70
CA PHE A 263 -29.81 0.65 -8.12
C PHE A 263 -30.84 -0.15 -7.31
N ASP A 264 -31.96 -0.48 -7.95
CA ASP A 264 -32.94 -1.41 -7.42
C ASP A 264 -32.40 -2.83 -7.56
N LYS A 265 -31.71 -3.30 -6.51
CA LYS A 265 -31.14 -4.64 -6.47
C LYS A 265 -32.19 -5.74 -6.61
N LYS A 266 -33.43 -5.51 -6.11
CA LYS A 266 -34.49 -6.53 -6.12
C LYS A 266 -34.98 -6.79 -7.54
N ASN A 267 -35.17 -5.73 -8.31
CA ASN A 267 -35.66 -5.83 -9.70
C ASN A 267 -34.53 -5.75 -10.74
N ASN A 268 -33.28 -5.63 -10.30
CA ASN A 268 -32.09 -5.42 -11.14
C ASN A 268 -32.25 -4.25 -12.13
N LYS A 269 -32.75 -3.11 -11.62
CA LYS A 269 -33.00 -1.90 -12.43
C LYS A 269 -32.15 -0.73 -11.94
N VAL A 270 -31.68 0.08 -12.89
CA VAL A 270 -30.98 1.34 -12.61
C VAL A 270 -31.91 2.49 -12.98
N LEU A 271 -32.20 3.36 -12.03
CA LEU A 271 -33.09 4.50 -12.19
C LEU A 271 -32.29 5.79 -11.95
N SER A 272 -32.61 6.86 -12.68
CA SER A 272 -32.19 8.19 -12.24
C SER A 272 -32.77 8.49 -10.85
N LEU A 273 -32.12 9.36 -10.09
CA LEU A 273 -32.67 9.76 -8.78
C LEU A 273 -34.07 10.36 -8.90
N ALA A 274 -34.37 11.08 -9.99
CA ALA A 274 -35.69 11.66 -10.23
C ALA A 274 -36.77 10.59 -10.47
N GLU A 275 -36.46 9.55 -11.26
CA GLU A 275 -37.38 8.42 -11.47
C GLU A 275 -37.61 7.66 -10.17
N TRP A 276 -36.54 7.33 -9.44
CA TRP A 276 -36.64 6.61 -8.18
C TRP A 276 -37.45 7.39 -7.13
N ARG A 277 -37.22 8.70 -6.98
CA ARG A 277 -37.96 9.55 -6.02
C ARG A 277 -39.46 9.63 -6.33
N LYS A 278 -39.89 9.40 -7.59
CA LYS A 278 -41.31 9.30 -7.96
C LYS A 278 -41.95 7.96 -7.60
N THR A 279 -41.15 6.93 -7.35
CA THR A 279 -41.61 5.59 -6.98
C THR A 279 -41.62 5.37 -5.47
N LYS A 280 -41.19 6.36 -4.69
CA LYS A 280 -41.00 6.30 -3.25
C LYS A 280 -42.23 6.78 -2.49
#